data_AF-A0A0A8KZ47-F1
#
_entry.id   AF-A0A0A8KZ47-F1
#
_cell.length_a   1.000
_cell.length_b   1.000
_cell.length_c   1.000
_cell.angle_alpha   90.00
_cell.angle_beta   90.00
_cell.angle_gamma   90.00
#
_symmetry.space_group_name_H-M   'P 1'
#
loop_
_entity.id
_entity.type
_entity.pdbx_description
1 polymer ?
#
loop_
_entity_poly.entity_id
_entity_poly.type
_entity_poly.pdbx_seq_one_letter_code
_entity_poly.pdbx_strand_id
1 'polypeptide(L)'
;MSTVLERFKKVELIDLADKLGLSVSTSNTKPTLVLKILDHLESLDGPVDVHEFPELQLYYEALAEVDDDNVASDSSLDDEEVEDELDIKNDLADSKSKADLPSTSPAALWFSNLKFVNKATNSPYYFRFHEFIEDVQWTTQEWNESLQDYLSTLHTVKQLVLAVEFFFFAKSLVQFDWYRFPSPDFVSFYPSQLDFILSISFWFAFAHVIPSIVSYYFNFVRHELFAIEFDPLVYHLTKALISLQFLYNSPSIKKELELLLTSNYSFSQLVSHGYNVGLFTWKFQLGHLPLIANVAAVVVALYVLA
;
A
#
# COMPACT_ATOMS: atom_id res chain seq x y z
N MET A 1 44.81 3.89 -11.77
CA MET A 1 43.73 4.82 -11.42
C MET A 1 42.64 4.03 -10.71
N SER A 2 42.66 3.92 -9.37
CA SER A 2 41.48 3.39 -8.67
C SER A 2 40.43 4.49 -8.70
N THR A 3 39.44 4.37 -9.59
CA THR A 3 38.45 5.44 -9.72
C THR A 3 37.52 5.38 -8.52
N VAL A 4 37.25 6.53 -7.90
CA VAL A 4 36.31 6.66 -6.76
C VAL A 4 34.95 6.01 -7.10
N LEU A 5 34.60 5.98 -8.40
CA LEU A 5 33.45 5.29 -9.00
C LEU A 5 33.39 3.78 -8.73
N GLU A 6 34.52 3.09 -8.49
CA GLU A 6 34.54 1.66 -8.15
C GLU A 6 33.99 1.39 -6.74
N ARG A 7 33.97 2.40 -5.86
CA ARG A 7 33.45 2.28 -4.48
C ARG A 7 31.93 2.38 -4.41
N PHE A 8 31.28 2.97 -5.41
CA PHE A 8 29.82 3.13 -5.45
C PHE A 8 29.09 1.80 -5.61
N LYS A 9 27.85 1.73 -5.11
CA LYS A 9 26.97 0.57 -5.31
C LYS A 9 26.45 0.55 -6.75
N LYS A 10 26.10 -0.63 -7.26
CA LYS A 10 25.57 -0.79 -8.63
C LYS A 10 24.32 0.08 -8.86
N VAL A 11 23.48 0.23 -7.84
CA VAL A 11 22.25 1.05 -7.91
C VAL A 11 22.57 2.54 -8.07
N GLU A 12 23.55 3.05 -7.31
CA GLU A 12 24.01 4.44 -7.40
C GLU A 12 24.61 4.72 -8.79
N LEU A 13 25.38 3.78 -9.35
CA LEU A 13 25.92 3.90 -10.71
C LEU A 13 24.84 3.90 -11.80
N ILE A 14 23.71 3.21 -11.59
CA ILE A 14 22.57 3.24 -12.53
C ILE A 14 21.86 4.58 -12.44
N ASP A 15 21.60 5.07 -11.22
CA ASP A 15 20.96 6.36 -11.00
C ASP A 15 21.82 7.52 -11.53
N LEU A 16 23.14 7.46 -11.31
CA LEU A 16 24.10 8.40 -11.90
C LEU A 16 24.07 8.34 -13.44
N ALA A 17 24.04 7.15 -14.03
CA ALA A 17 23.98 7.01 -15.49
C ALA A 17 22.67 7.55 -16.08
N ASP A 18 21.54 7.32 -15.43
CA ASP A 18 20.23 7.85 -15.83
C ASP A 18 20.19 9.38 -15.70
N LYS A 19 20.75 9.95 -14.62
CA LYS A 19 20.87 11.41 -14.44
C LYS A 19 21.81 12.05 -15.46
N LEU A 20 22.87 11.34 -15.88
CA LEU A 20 23.77 11.76 -16.97
C LEU A 20 23.17 11.54 -18.37
N GLY A 21 21.95 10.99 -18.48
CA GLY A 21 21.28 10.75 -19.76
C GLY A 21 21.86 9.59 -20.57
N LEU A 22 22.64 8.70 -19.94
CA LEU A 22 23.23 7.54 -20.59
C LEU A 22 22.20 6.40 -20.65
N SER A 23 21.92 5.88 -21.84
CA SER A 23 21.03 4.74 -21.99
C SER A 23 21.71 3.46 -21.49
N VAL A 24 21.47 3.11 -20.23
CA VAL A 24 22.10 1.96 -19.58
C VAL A 24 21.05 0.90 -19.25
N SER A 25 21.30 -0.34 -19.66
CA SER A 25 20.47 -1.49 -19.27
C SER A 25 20.85 -1.97 -17.87
N THR A 26 19.85 -2.31 -17.05
CA THR A 26 20.01 -2.94 -15.72
C THR A 26 20.80 -4.26 -15.75
N SER A 27 20.92 -4.88 -16.92
CA SER A 27 21.72 -6.08 -17.18
C SER A 27 23.24 -5.84 -17.21
N ASN A 28 23.69 -4.59 -17.33
CA ASN A 28 25.13 -4.26 -17.38
C ASN A 28 25.81 -4.59 -16.03
N THR A 29 27.04 -5.09 -16.09
CA THR A 29 27.84 -5.40 -14.90
C THR A 29 28.45 -4.12 -14.33
N LYS A 30 28.67 -4.06 -13.01
CA LYS A 30 29.28 -2.92 -12.32
C LYS A 30 30.52 -2.35 -13.05
N PRO A 31 31.53 -3.14 -13.48
CA PRO A 31 32.69 -2.60 -14.19
C PRO A 31 32.33 -1.97 -15.55
N THR A 32 31.36 -2.52 -16.28
CA THR A 32 30.91 -1.93 -17.56
C THR A 32 30.15 -0.62 -17.39
N LEU A 33 29.49 -0.41 -16.24
CA LEU A 33 28.85 0.85 -15.88
C LEU A 33 29.89 1.94 -15.60
N VAL A 34 30.89 1.61 -14.77
CA VAL A 34 31.98 2.51 -14.42
C VAL A 34 32.72 2.98 -15.69
N LEU A 35 33.06 2.06 -16.59
CA LEU A 35 33.74 2.42 -17.84
C LEU A 35 32.90 3.34 -18.74
N LYS A 36 31.59 3.10 -18.87
CA LYS A 36 30.71 3.96 -19.67
C LYS A 36 30.54 5.35 -19.08
N ILE A 37 30.46 5.45 -17.76
CA ILE A 37 30.39 6.73 -17.07
C ILE A 37 31.71 7.49 -17.22
N LEU A 38 32.85 6.82 -17.06
CA LEU A 38 34.17 7.43 -17.25
C LEU A 38 34.39 7.93 -18.67
N ASP A 39 34.08 7.09 -19.67
CA ASP A 39 34.18 7.46 -21.09
C ASP A 39 33.29 8.67 -21.42
N HIS A 40 32.10 8.74 -20.80
CA HIS A 40 31.23 9.90 -20.95
C HIS A 40 31.79 11.15 -20.27
N LEU A 41 32.31 11.04 -19.05
CA LEU A 41 32.91 12.16 -18.32
C LEU A 41 34.18 12.68 -19.01
N GLU A 42 34.99 11.81 -19.61
CA GLU A 42 36.16 12.18 -20.41
C GLU A 42 35.79 12.82 -21.76
N SER A 43 34.61 12.50 -22.31
CA SER A 43 34.12 13.06 -23.58
C SER A 43 33.51 14.46 -23.47
N LEU A 44 33.30 14.97 -22.26
CA LEU A 44 32.69 16.29 -22.03
C LEU A 44 33.76 17.39 -22.07
N ASP A 45 33.49 18.46 -22.83
CA ASP A 45 34.39 19.62 -22.99
C ASP A 45 34.57 20.47 -21.70
N GLY A 46 33.92 20.10 -20.59
CA GLY A 46 34.04 20.78 -19.30
C GLY A 46 33.41 20.00 -18.13
N PRO A 47 33.75 20.38 -16.88
CA PRO A 47 33.24 19.71 -15.70
C PRO A 47 31.73 19.92 -15.56
N VAL A 48 31.01 18.82 -15.30
CA VAL A 48 29.57 18.81 -15.02
C VAL A 48 29.29 19.58 -13.71
N ASP A 49 28.19 20.34 -13.67
CA ASP A 49 27.82 21.18 -12.53
C ASP A 49 27.69 20.37 -11.23
N VAL A 50 28.56 20.67 -10.26
CA VAL A 50 28.66 19.97 -8.96
C VAL A 50 27.39 20.17 -8.12
N HIS A 51 26.60 21.22 -8.39
CA HIS A 51 25.32 21.44 -7.70
C HIS A 51 24.22 20.45 -8.09
N GLU A 52 24.25 19.93 -9.32
CA GLU A 52 23.26 18.97 -9.83
C GLU A 52 23.68 17.52 -9.56
N PHE A 53 25.00 17.29 -9.35
CA PHE A 53 25.59 15.97 -9.14
C PHE A 53 26.57 15.95 -7.94
N PRO A 54 26.06 15.95 -6.69
CA PRO A 54 26.91 15.95 -5.49
C PRO A 54 27.80 14.69 -5.40
N GLU A 55 27.40 13.59 -6.03
CA GLU A 55 28.14 12.33 -6.08
C GLU A 55 29.44 12.43 -6.91
N LEU A 56 29.50 13.36 -7.88
CA LEU A 56 30.68 13.61 -8.71
C LEU A 56 31.68 14.56 -8.03
N GLN A 57 31.34 15.18 -6.91
CA GLN A 57 32.23 16.06 -6.16
C GLN A 57 33.51 15.34 -5.75
N LEU A 58 33.38 14.13 -5.21
CA LEU A 58 34.52 13.30 -4.79
C LEU A 58 35.39 12.85 -5.98
N TYR A 59 34.80 12.73 -7.17
CA TYR A 59 35.54 12.38 -8.39
C TYR A 59 36.36 13.57 -8.91
N TYR A 60 35.78 14.77 -8.94
CA TYR A 60 36.50 15.98 -9.34
C TYR A 60 37.53 16.44 -8.29
N GLU A 61 37.26 16.24 -7.01
CA GLU A 61 38.22 16.50 -5.92
C GLU A 61 39.44 15.57 -6.04
N ALA A 62 39.23 14.28 -6.31
CA ALA A 62 40.31 13.32 -6.57
C ALA A 62 41.08 13.60 -7.88
N LEU A 63 40.45 14.22 -8.89
CA LEU A 63 41.15 14.66 -10.11
C LEU A 63 41.97 15.94 -9.85
N ALA A 64 41.44 16.87 -9.05
CA ALA A 64 42.14 18.10 -8.68
C ALA A 64 43.39 17.82 -7.82
N GLU A 65 43.32 16.83 -6.93
CA GLU A 65 44.49 16.38 -6.14
C GLU A 65 45.61 15.76 -7.01
N VAL A 66 45.28 15.21 -8.18
CA VAL A 66 46.27 14.60 -9.09
C VAL A 66 46.97 15.65 -9.97
N ASP A 67 46.37 16.82 -10.19
CA ASP A 67 46.95 17.88 -11.02
C ASP A 67 47.84 18.88 -10.23
N ASP A 68 47.75 18.90 -8.89
CA ASP A 68 48.55 19.80 -8.04
C ASP A 68 49.79 19.16 -7.39
N ASP A 69 49.92 17.82 -7.39
CA ASP A 69 51.06 17.12 -6.78
C ASP A 69 51.92 16.36 -7.80
N ASN A 70 52.64 17.13 -8.61
CA ASN A 70 53.77 16.63 -9.39
C ASN A 70 55.11 16.86 -8.65
N VAL A 71 55.25 16.37 -7.41
CA VAL A 71 56.56 16.16 -6.75
C VAL A 71 56.50 14.96 -5.78
N ALA A 72 57.23 13.91 -6.16
CA ALA A 72 57.80 12.81 -5.36
C ALA A 72 57.63 12.78 -3.82
N SER A 73 57.10 11.66 -3.30
CA SER A 73 57.75 10.77 -2.30
C SER A 73 56.88 9.52 -2.11
N ASP A 74 57.29 8.35 -2.55
CA ASP A 74 58.01 7.34 -1.73
C ASP A 74 57.53 7.22 -0.29
N SER A 75 56.68 6.21 -0.02
CA SER A 75 56.74 5.46 1.24
C SER A 75 56.04 4.10 1.11
N SER A 76 56.88 3.07 1.11
CA SER A 76 56.66 1.67 1.47
C SER A 76 55.58 1.37 2.52
N LEU A 77 54.94 0.20 2.38
CA LEU A 77 54.63 -0.84 3.39
C LEU A 77 53.76 -1.90 2.66
N ASP A 78 54.33 -3.02 2.20
CA ASP A 78 54.51 -4.29 2.95
C ASP A 78 53.35 -4.62 3.89
N ASP A 79 52.52 -5.58 3.49
CA ASP A 79 52.41 -6.82 4.26
C ASP A 79 51.85 -7.97 3.39
N GLU A 80 52.49 -9.12 3.59
CA GLU A 80 52.44 -10.40 2.88
C GLU A 80 51.25 -11.29 3.26
N GLU A 81 50.89 -12.16 2.28
CA GLU A 81 50.41 -13.55 2.40
C GLU A 81 49.13 -13.85 3.25
N VAL A 82 48.31 -14.89 3.00
CA VAL A 82 48.58 -16.30 2.74
C VAL A 82 47.30 -16.95 2.17
N GLU A 83 47.44 -17.77 1.12
CA GLU A 83 46.51 -18.83 0.72
C GLU A 83 46.54 -19.97 1.74
N ASP A 84 45.40 -20.59 2.09
CA ASP A 84 45.39 -22.05 2.22
C ASP A 84 43.97 -22.64 2.22
N GLU A 85 43.82 -23.64 1.35
CA GLU A 85 42.79 -24.68 1.39
C GLU A 85 42.90 -25.49 2.70
N LEU A 86 41.81 -26.12 3.15
CA LEU A 86 41.84 -27.53 3.54
C LEU A 86 40.44 -28.12 3.76
N ASP A 87 40.32 -29.30 3.17
CA ASP A 87 39.24 -30.27 3.09
C ASP A 87 39.10 -31.11 4.39
N ILE A 88 38.13 -32.04 4.42
CA ILE A 88 38.09 -33.34 5.14
C ILE A 88 36.82 -33.63 6.01
N LYS A 89 35.89 -34.36 5.34
CA LYS A 89 35.34 -35.73 5.62
C LYS A 89 34.38 -36.09 6.77
N ASN A 90 33.37 -36.87 6.33
CA ASN A 90 32.86 -38.19 6.83
C ASN A 90 32.06 -38.20 8.17
N ASP A 91 31.09 -39.07 8.45
CA ASP A 91 30.47 -40.22 7.77
C ASP A 91 29.30 -40.76 8.66
N LEU A 92 28.49 -41.68 8.11
CA LEU A 92 27.66 -42.73 8.75
C LEU A 92 26.33 -42.30 9.42
N ALA A 93 25.12 -42.69 8.94
CA ALA A 93 24.52 -44.01 8.65
C ALA A 93 23.97 -44.77 9.88
N ASP A 94 22.63 -44.86 9.99
CA ASP A 94 21.85 -46.03 10.46
C ASP A 94 20.33 -45.69 10.33
N SER A 95 19.51 -46.27 9.45
CA SER A 95 18.96 -47.63 9.28
C SER A 95 17.58 -47.89 9.93
N LYS A 96 16.65 -48.32 9.04
CA LYS A 96 15.56 -49.32 9.18
C LYS A 96 14.10 -48.95 9.54
N SER A 97 13.26 -49.33 8.55
CA SER A 97 11.94 -49.99 8.64
C SER A 97 10.73 -49.03 8.80
N LYS A 98 9.58 -49.16 8.11
CA LYS A 98 8.84 -50.36 7.66
C LYS A 98 7.67 -49.92 6.74
N ALA A 99 7.26 -50.85 5.87
CA ALA A 99 5.90 -51.14 5.40
C ALA A 99 5.19 -50.21 4.38
N ASP A 100 4.90 -50.83 3.24
CA ASP A 100 3.95 -50.44 2.20
C ASP A 100 2.53 -50.20 2.73
N LEU A 101 1.91 -49.10 2.30
CA LEU A 101 0.45 -48.92 2.16
C LEU A 101 0.20 -47.80 1.11
N PRO A 102 -0.58 -48.03 0.04
CA PRO A 102 -0.87 -47.00 -0.94
C PRO A 102 -2.11 -46.20 -0.49
N SER A 103 -1.89 -45.02 0.08
CA SER A 103 -2.93 -44.01 0.29
C SER A 103 -2.54 -42.73 -0.44
N THR A 104 -2.60 -42.77 -1.77
CA THR A 104 -2.54 -41.57 -2.60
C THR A 104 -3.72 -40.67 -2.25
N SER A 105 -3.49 -39.69 -1.37
CA SER A 105 -4.34 -38.51 -1.29
C SER A 105 -4.27 -37.76 -2.63
N PRO A 106 -5.35 -37.12 -3.09
CA PRO A 106 -5.34 -36.40 -4.37
C PRO A 106 -4.31 -35.26 -4.41
N ALA A 107 -3.82 -34.82 -3.24
CA ALA A 107 -2.74 -33.83 -3.12
C ALA A 107 -1.35 -34.41 -3.46
N ALA A 108 -1.11 -35.71 -3.27
CA ALA A 108 0.17 -36.35 -3.58
C ALA A 108 0.39 -36.59 -5.09
N LEU A 109 -0.66 -36.50 -5.89
CA LEU A 109 -0.62 -36.66 -7.34
C LEU A 109 -0.21 -35.38 -8.09
N TRP A 110 -0.21 -34.21 -7.43
CA TRP A 110 0.03 -32.94 -8.11
C TRP A 110 1.50 -32.52 -8.25
N PHE A 111 2.43 -33.20 -7.57
CA PHE A 111 3.86 -32.84 -7.63
C PHE A 111 4.83 -34.01 -7.87
N SER A 112 4.38 -35.27 -7.86
CA SER A 112 5.30 -36.43 -7.76
C SER A 112 5.70 -37.12 -9.07
N ASN A 113 5.25 -36.65 -10.24
CA ASN A 113 5.66 -37.21 -11.53
C ASN A 113 6.52 -36.27 -12.40
N LEU A 114 7.05 -35.19 -11.82
CA LEU A 114 8.17 -34.49 -12.44
C LEU A 114 9.43 -35.32 -12.24
N LYS A 115 9.66 -36.27 -13.15
CA LYS A 115 10.98 -36.89 -13.29
C LYS A 115 11.91 -35.81 -13.85
N PHE A 116 12.69 -35.17 -12.99
CA PHE A 116 13.89 -34.42 -13.38
C PHE A 116 14.91 -35.42 -13.92
N VAL A 117 14.64 -35.96 -15.11
CA VAL A 117 15.66 -36.65 -15.89
C VAL A 117 16.71 -35.59 -16.15
N ASN A 118 17.91 -35.82 -15.62
CA ASN A 118 19.14 -35.07 -15.91
C ASN A 118 19.46 -35.15 -17.42
N LYS A 119 18.61 -34.55 -18.26
CA LYS A 119 19.04 -34.09 -19.57
C LYS A 119 19.81 -32.83 -19.28
N ALA A 120 21.13 -32.96 -19.25
CA ALA A 120 22.05 -31.85 -19.31
C ALA A 120 21.82 -31.11 -20.64
N THR A 121 20.76 -30.31 -20.71
CA THR A 121 20.67 -29.22 -21.66
C THR A 121 21.60 -28.16 -21.10
N ASN A 122 22.70 -27.88 -21.82
CA ASN A 122 23.61 -26.76 -21.59
C ASN A 122 22.89 -25.41 -21.84
N SER A 123 21.71 -25.20 -21.29
CA SER A 123 21.04 -23.91 -21.25
C SER A 123 21.51 -23.19 -19.99
N PRO A 124 21.98 -21.93 -20.08
CA PRO A 124 22.48 -21.16 -18.94
C PRO A 124 21.40 -20.80 -17.90
N TYR A 125 20.15 -21.22 -18.12
CA TYR A 125 19.02 -20.97 -17.23
C TYR A 125 18.77 -22.18 -16.32
N TYR A 126 19.44 -22.19 -15.18
CA TYR A 126 19.08 -23.06 -14.07
C TYR A 126 18.03 -22.32 -13.22
N PHE A 127 16.78 -22.81 -13.23
CA PHE A 127 15.72 -22.24 -12.39
C PHE A 127 16.01 -22.56 -10.92
N ARG A 128 16.48 -21.56 -10.18
CA ARG A 128 16.78 -21.67 -8.76
C ARG A 128 15.49 -21.57 -7.96
N PHE A 129 14.76 -22.68 -7.89
CA PHE A 129 13.47 -22.74 -7.18
C PHE A 129 13.56 -22.28 -5.73
N HIS A 130 14.69 -22.54 -5.05
CA HIS A 130 14.92 -22.10 -3.67
C HIS A 130 14.98 -20.57 -3.56
N GLU A 131 15.70 -19.89 -4.46
CA GLU A 131 15.74 -18.43 -4.51
C GLU A 131 14.36 -17.83 -4.81
N PHE A 132 13.58 -18.47 -5.69
CA PHE A 132 12.21 -18.03 -5.96
C PHE A 132 11.29 -18.17 -4.73
N ILE A 133 11.40 -19.27 -3.98
CA ILE A 133 10.63 -19.42 -2.73
C ILE A 133 11.05 -18.39 -1.70
N GLU A 134 12.35 -18.17 -1.53
CA GLU A 134 12.89 -17.16 -0.60
C GLU A 134 12.42 -15.75 -0.98
N ASP A 135 12.42 -15.40 -2.26
CA ASP A 135 11.93 -14.11 -2.76
C ASP A 135 10.42 -13.93 -2.53
N VAL A 136 9.62 -14.97 -2.79
CA VAL A 136 8.18 -14.95 -2.49
C VAL A 136 7.93 -14.83 -1.00
N GLN A 137 8.69 -15.53 -0.16
CA GLN A 137 8.56 -15.44 1.29
C GLN A 137 8.94 -14.04 1.80
N TRP A 138 10.07 -13.50 1.35
CA TRP A 138 10.53 -12.16 1.70
C TRP A 138 9.53 -11.10 1.27
N THR A 139 9.09 -11.13 0.01
CA THR A 139 8.08 -10.21 -0.51
C THR A 139 6.78 -10.34 0.29
N THR A 140 6.31 -11.55 0.58
CA THR A 140 5.08 -11.73 1.37
C THR A 140 5.22 -11.15 2.78
N GLN A 141 6.38 -11.31 3.40
CA GLN A 141 6.66 -10.74 4.72
C GLN A 141 6.68 -9.21 4.68
N GLU A 142 7.37 -8.60 3.71
CA GLU A 142 7.45 -7.15 3.54
C GLU A 142 6.07 -6.54 3.27
N TRP A 143 5.25 -7.18 2.44
CA TRP A 143 3.87 -6.77 2.20
C TRP A 143 3.00 -6.91 3.45
N ASN A 144 3.21 -7.94 4.26
CA ASN A 144 2.48 -8.12 5.51
C ASN A 144 2.87 -7.07 6.56
N GLU A 145 4.16 -6.79 6.74
CA GLU A 145 4.66 -5.73 7.63
C GLU A 145 4.15 -4.36 7.17
N SER A 146 4.25 -4.07 5.87
CA SER A 146 3.71 -2.83 5.29
C SER A 146 2.19 -2.72 5.51
N LEU A 147 1.43 -3.78 5.25
CA LEU A 147 -0.02 -3.77 5.44
C LEU A 147 -0.38 -3.61 6.92
N GLN A 148 0.37 -4.23 7.83
CA GLN A 148 0.22 -4.06 9.26
C GLN A 148 0.49 -2.61 9.68
N ASP A 149 1.57 -1.99 9.19
CA ASP A 149 1.89 -0.59 9.47
C ASP A 149 0.81 0.34 8.91
N TYR A 150 0.36 0.12 7.67
CA TYR A 150 -0.73 0.89 7.08
C TYR A 150 -2.03 0.73 7.88
N LEU A 151 -2.43 -0.49 8.25
CA LEU A 151 -3.63 -0.75 9.05
C LEU A 151 -3.51 -0.27 10.50
N SER A 152 -2.29 -0.13 11.03
CA SER A 152 -2.05 0.41 12.36
C SER A 152 -2.35 1.91 12.44
N THR A 153 -2.28 2.61 11.30
CA THR A 153 -2.61 4.04 11.27
C THR A 153 -4.12 4.25 11.42
N LEU A 154 -4.48 5.11 12.38
CA LEU A 154 -5.87 5.46 12.68
C LEU A 154 -6.60 6.03 11.44
N HIS A 155 -5.86 6.70 10.54
CA HIS A 155 -6.40 7.18 9.27
C HIS A 155 -6.89 6.03 8.38
N THR A 156 -6.11 4.97 8.21
CA THR A 156 -6.49 3.83 7.37
C THR A 156 -7.67 3.07 7.98
N VAL A 157 -7.70 2.88 9.30
CA VAL A 157 -8.86 2.27 9.98
C VAL A 157 -10.13 3.09 9.73
N LYS A 158 -10.05 4.42 9.82
CA LYS A 158 -11.16 5.33 9.48
C LYS A 158 -11.62 5.14 8.04
N GLN A 159 -10.71 5.09 7.07
CA GLN A 159 -11.05 4.91 5.66
C GLN A 159 -11.68 3.53 5.40
N LEU A 160 -11.18 2.48 6.04
CA LEU A 160 -11.72 1.12 5.94
C LEU A 160 -13.16 1.08 6.47
N VAL A 161 -13.41 1.64 7.66
CA VAL A 161 -14.77 1.70 8.23
C VAL A 161 -15.70 2.48 7.30
N LEU A 162 -15.24 3.61 6.76
CA LEU A 162 -16.02 4.42 5.81
C LEU A 162 -16.29 3.66 4.50
N ALA A 163 -15.32 2.90 3.99
CA ALA A 163 -15.47 2.08 2.80
C ALA A 163 -16.45 0.91 3.03
N VAL A 164 -16.39 0.26 4.19
CA VAL A 164 -17.34 -0.79 4.59
C VAL A 164 -18.75 -0.22 4.71
N GLU A 165 -18.92 0.91 5.40
CA GLU A 165 -20.20 1.60 5.48
C GLU A 165 -20.72 1.99 4.08
N PHE A 166 -19.87 2.59 3.25
CA PHE A 166 -20.24 2.95 1.88
C PHE A 166 -20.65 1.73 1.07
N PHE A 167 -19.92 0.61 1.20
CA PHE A 167 -20.24 -0.62 0.50
C PHE A 167 -21.63 -1.15 0.90
N PHE A 168 -21.94 -1.24 2.20
CA PHE A 168 -23.27 -1.67 2.64
C PHE A 168 -24.37 -0.71 2.21
N PHE A 169 -24.10 0.60 2.28
CA PHE A 169 -25.04 1.63 1.83
C PHE A 169 -25.28 1.56 0.31
N ALA A 170 -24.21 1.59 -0.50
CA ALA A 170 -24.26 1.61 -1.95
C ALA A 170 -24.77 0.28 -2.54
N LYS A 171 -24.41 -0.87 -1.97
CA LYS A 171 -24.91 -2.19 -2.40
C LYS A 171 -26.43 -2.24 -2.40
N SER A 172 -27.06 -1.57 -1.45
CA SER A 172 -28.52 -1.55 -1.36
C SER A 172 -29.19 -0.65 -2.40
N LEU A 173 -28.51 0.42 -2.81
CA LEU A 173 -28.96 1.36 -3.82
C LEU A 173 -28.71 0.85 -5.23
N VAL A 174 -27.62 0.10 -5.40
CA VAL A 174 -27.22 -0.60 -6.62
C VAL A 174 -27.53 -2.07 -6.42
N GLN A 175 -28.80 -2.44 -6.36
CA GLN A 175 -29.16 -3.84 -6.58
C GLN A 175 -28.87 -4.16 -8.06
N PHE A 176 -27.61 -4.53 -8.33
CA PHE A 176 -27.23 -5.28 -9.51
C PHE A 176 -28.05 -6.57 -9.48
N ASP A 177 -28.97 -6.68 -10.43
CA ASP A 177 -29.90 -7.78 -10.63
C ASP A 177 -29.14 -9.05 -11.09
N TRP A 178 -28.21 -9.57 -10.27
CA TRP A 178 -27.37 -10.71 -10.67
C TRP A 178 -28.08 -12.05 -10.46
N TYR A 179 -29.08 -12.11 -9.57
CA TYR A 179 -29.87 -13.32 -9.33
C TYR A 179 -31.33 -12.97 -9.01
N ARG A 180 -32.14 -12.83 -10.05
CA ARG A 180 -33.59 -12.95 -9.97
C ARG A 180 -33.94 -14.41 -9.65
N PHE A 181 -33.88 -14.80 -8.37
CA PHE A 181 -34.54 -15.99 -7.81
C PHE A 181 -35.15 -15.61 -6.45
N PRO A 182 -36.35 -16.10 -6.13
CA PRO A 182 -37.38 -15.30 -5.48
C PRO A 182 -37.28 -15.41 -3.96
N SER A 183 -37.04 -14.29 -3.28
CA SER A 183 -37.53 -14.10 -1.92
C SER A 183 -38.66 -13.05 -1.97
N PRO A 184 -39.89 -13.38 -1.54
CA PRO A 184 -41.04 -12.49 -1.66
C PRO A 184 -41.08 -11.38 -0.59
N ASP A 185 -40.06 -11.25 0.25
CA ASP A 185 -40.18 -10.50 1.52
C ASP A 185 -39.37 -9.20 1.59
N PHE A 186 -38.72 -8.77 0.51
CA PHE A 186 -38.07 -7.46 0.47
C PHE A 186 -38.71 -6.59 -0.60
N VAL A 187 -39.43 -5.56 -0.16
CA VAL A 187 -39.91 -4.47 -1.01
C VAL A 187 -38.68 -3.77 -1.59
N SER A 188 -38.25 -4.18 -2.79
CA SER A 188 -37.20 -3.49 -3.54
C SER A 188 -37.80 -2.20 -4.09
N PHE A 189 -37.71 -1.12 -3.31
CA PHE A 189 -37.89 0.22 -3.85
C PHE A 189 -36.70 0.47 -4.77
N TYR A 190 -36.92 0.48 -6.07
CA TYR A 190 -35.94 1.02 -7.00
C TYR A 190 -35.94 2.54 -6.81
N PRO A 191 -34.86 3.12 -6.24
CA PRO A 191 -34.80 4.56 -6.10
C PRO A 191 -34.84 5.18 -7.50
N SER A 192 -35.59 6.26 -7.67
CA SER A 192 -35.42 7.08 -8.87
C SER A 192 -33.96 7.55 -8.96
N GLN A 193 -33.47 7.94 -10.15
CA GLN A 193 -32.11 8.46 -10.28
C GLN A 193 -31.84 9.64 -9.32
N LEU A 194 -32.88 10.43 -9.07
CA LEU A 194 -32.85 11.53 -8.12
C LEU A 194 -32.70 11.02 -6.68
N ASP A 195 -33.47 10.00 -6.28
CA ASP A 195 -33.39 9.40 -4.94
C ASP A 195 -32.02 8.77 -4.69
N PHE A 196 -31.43 8.15 -5.72
CA PHE A 196 -30.07 7.63 -5.67
C PHE A 196 -29.06 8.74 -5.35
N ILE A 197 -29.09 9.84 -6.12
CA ILE A 197 -28.19 10.97 -5.93
C ILE A 197 -28.40 11.62 -4.56
N LEU A 198 -29.66 11.83 -4.16
CA LEU A 198 -29.99 12.40 -2.85
C LEU A 198 -29.51 11.50 -1.72
N SER A 199 -29.68 10.17 -1.83
CA SER A 199 -29.22 9.22 -0.82
C SER A 199 -27.70 9.19 -0.69
N ILE A 200 -26.97 9.16 -1.81
CA ILE A 200 -25.51 9.20 -1.82
C ILE A 200 -24.99 10.53 -1.26
N SER A 201 -25.60 11.65 -1.68
CA SER A 201 -25.24 12.98 -1.17
C SER A 201 -25.51 13.11 0.34
N PHE A 202 -26.61 12.54 0.82
CA PHE A 202 -26.98 12.50 2.22
C PHE A 202 -25.95 11.69 3.01
N TRP A 203 -25.62 10.48 2.56
CA TRP A 203 -24.59 9.66 3.19
C TRP A 203 -23.26 10.38 3.22
N PHE A 204 -22.81 10.96 2.10
CA PHE A 204 -21.53 11.66 2.03
C PHE A 204 -21.49 12.87 2.99
N ALA A 205 -22.57 13.66 3.03
CA ALA A 205 -22.67 14.82 3.90
C ALA A 205 -22.57 14.43 5.39
N PHE A 206 -23.35 13.44 5.82
CA PHE A 206 -23.46 13.09 7.24
C PHE A 206 -22.41 12.08 7.72
N ALA A 207 -21.92 11.18 6.87
CA ALA A 207 -20.89 10.20 7.21
C ALA A 207 -19.47 10.79 7.12
N HIS A 208 -19.25 11.79 6.27
CA HIS A 208 -17.92 12.32 5.98
C HIS A 208 -17.80 13.84 6.18
N VAL A 209 -18.57 14.66 5.45
CA VAL A 209 -18.36 16.12 5.41
C VAL A 209 -18.57 16.76 6.79
N ILE A 210 -19.71 16.50 7.43
CA ILE A 210 -20.04 17.10 8.73
C ILE A 210 -19.05 16.66 9.81
N PRO A 211 -18.77 15.35 10.02
CA PRO A 211 -17.74 14.92 10.97
C PRO A 211 -16.36 15.53 10.70
N SER A 212 -15.93 15.63 9.43
CA SER A 212 -14.66 16.26 9.06
C SER A 212 -14.62 17.74 9.42
N ILE A 213 -15.66 18.51 9.10
CA ILE A 213 -15.76 19.94 9.47
C ILE A 213 -15.72 20.10 10.99
N VAL A 214 -16.50 19.32 11.73
CA VAL A 214 -16.53 19.40 13.20
C VAL A 214 -15.16 19.05 13.79
N SER A 215 -14.50 18.00 13.30
CA SER A 215 -13.15 17.61 13.75
C SER A 215 -12.06 18.62 13.39
N TYR A 216 -12.26 19.41 12.34
CA TYR A 216 -11.34 20.49 11.97
C TYR A 216 -11.49 21.70 12.90
N TYR A 217 -12.74 22.05 13.25
CA TYR A 217 -13.02 23.19 14.13
C TYR A 217 -12.74 22.89 15.61
N PHE A 218 -13.16 21.72 16.08
CA PHE A 218 -12.89 21.25 17.44
C PHE A 218 -11.73 20.26 17.39
N ASN A 219 -10.51 20.77 17.29
CA ASN A 219 -9.30 19.95 17.30
C ASN A 219 -8.55 20.19 18.60
N PHE A 220 -8.64 19.22 19.53
CA PHE A 220 -7.98 19.34 20.83
C PHE A 220 -6.48 19.04 20.74
N VAL A 221 -6.05 18.30 19.71
CA VAL A 221 -4.66 17.85 19.50
C VAL A 221 -3.80 18.91 18.80
N ARG A 222 -4.42 19.84 18.07
CA ARG A 222 -3.71 20.89 17.29
C ARG A 222 -2.80 21.79 18.14
N HIS A 223 -3.06 21.90 19.43
CA HIS A 223 -2.23 22.70 20.32
C HIS A 223 -0.84 22.08 20.57
N GLU A 224 -0.67 20.78 20.29
CA GLU A 224 0.58 20.05 20.59
C GLU A 224 1.28 19.49 19.34
N LEU A 225 0.54 19.13 18.27
CA LEU A 225 1.13 18.62 17.02
C LEU A 225 0.62 19.40 15.80
N PHE A 226 1.50 20.23 15.21
CA PHE A 226 1.23 21.01 14.00
C PHE A 226 0.90 20.17 12.75
N ALA A 227 1.17 18.85 12.79
CA ALA A 227 0.98 17.95 11.64
C ALA A 227 -0.42 17.31 11.57
N ILE A 228 -1.23 17.34 12.62
CA ILE A 228 -2.55 16.66 12.64
C ILE A 228 -3.65 17.67 12.26
N GLU A 229 -4.10 17.61 11.01
CA GLU A 229 -5.15 18.50 10.48
C GLU A 229 -6.55 18.20 11.07
N PHE A 230 -6.82 16.94 11.42
CA PHE A 230 -8.14 16.50 11.92
C PHE A 230 -8.02 15.69 13.20
N ASP A 231 -8.83 16.05 14.20
CA ASP A 231 -8.91 15.29 15.44
C ASP A 231 -9.75 14.00 15.22
N PRO A 232 -9.13 12.81 15.29
CA PRO A 232 -9.81 11.56 15.01
C PRO A 232 -10.86 11.21 16.08
N LEU A 233 -10.65 11.60 17.34
CA LEU A 233 -11.60 11.36 18.42
C LEU A 233 -12.87 12.16 18.18
N VAL A 234 -12.73 13.45 17.87
CA VAL A 234 -13.87 14.33 17.61
C VAL A 234 -14.61 13.91 16.34
N TYR A 235 -13.89 13.45 15.31
CA TYR A 235 -14.48 12.90 14.11
C TYR A 235 -15.42 11.72 14.41
N HIS A 236 -14.91 10.70 15.12
CA HIS A 236 -15.69 9.50 15.43
C HIS A 236 -16.81 9.79 16.43
N LEU A 237 -16.58 10.66 17.42
CA LEU A 237 -17.62 11.08 18.37
C LEU A 237 -18.78 11.78 17.65
N THR A 238 -18.48 12.71 16.75
CA THR A 238 -19.50 13.43 15.98
C THR A 238 -20.31 12.48 15.12
N LYS A 239 -19.65 11.56 14.43
CA LYS A 239 -20.31 10.55 13.59
C LYS A 239 -21.17 9.58 14.42
N ALA A 240 -20.72 9.21 15.63
CA ALA A 240 -21.50 8.42 16.57
C ALA A 240 -22.78 9.15 17.02
N LEU A 241 -22.67 10.45 17.35
CA LEU A 241 -23.82 11.28 17.72
C LEU A 241 -24.82 11.44 16.57
N ILE A 242 -24.34 11.66 15.34
CA ILE A 242 -25.20 11.70 14.13
C ILE A 242 -25.92 10.36 13.95
N SER A 243 -25.18 9.26 14.07
CA SER A 243 -25.74 7.91 13.94
C SER A 243 -26.80 7.63 15.00
N LEU A 244 -26.55 8.05 16.24
CA LEU A 244 -27.49 7.97 17.35
C LEU A 244 -28.77 8.77 17.05
N GLN A 245 -28.61 10.01 16.60
CA GLN A 245 -29.74 10.87 16.22
C GLN A 245 -30.59 10.24 15.12
N PHE A 246 -29.97 9.62 14.11
CA PHE A 246 -30.68 8.97 13.01
C PHE A 246 -31.39 7.68 13.41
N LEU A 247 -30.86 6.96 14.40
CA LEU A 247 -31.53 5.78 14.96
C LEU A 247 -32.81 6.17 15.72
N TYR A 248 -32.75 7.22 16.54
CA TYR A 248 -33.90 7.70 17.31
C TYR A 248 -34.91 8.48 16.46
N ASN A 249 -34.46 9.22 15.45
CA ASN A 249 -35.36 9.93 14.56
C ASN A 249 -36.09 8.93 13.63
N SER A 250 -37.37 9.18 13.38
CA SER A 250 -38.17 8.34 12.49
C SER A 250 -38.55 9.15 11.24
N PRO A 251 -38.36 8.60 10.02
CA PRO A 251 -38.73 9.29 8.80
C PRO A 251 -40.25 9.53 8.80
N SER A 252 -40.67 10.74 8.38
CA SER A 252 -42.07 11.12 8.40
C SER A 252 -42.81 10.58 7.17
N ILE A 253 -43.30 9.35 7.27
CA ILE A 253 -44.00 8.65 6.17
C ILE A 253 -45.19 9.46 5.63
N LYS A 254 -45.89 10.19 6.51
CA LYS A 254 -47.04 11.03 6.12
C LYS A 254 -46.64 12.15 5.15
N LYS A 255 -45.52 12.82 5.42
CA LYS A 255 -45.02 13.93 4.59
C LYS A 255 -44.53 13.45 3.24
N GLU A 256 -43.92 12.27 3.19
CA GLU A 256 -43.51 11.64 1.93
C GLU A 256 -44.72 11.30 1.05
N LEU A 257 -45.79 10.77 1.65
CA LEU A 257 -46.99 10.43 0.91
C LEU A 257 -47.70 11.68 0.36
N GLU A 258 -47.78 12.77 1.13
CA GLU A 258 -48.29 14.06 0.65
C GLU A 258 -47.44 14.66 -0.48
N LEU A 259 -46.12 14.49 -0.41
CA LEU A 259 -45.18 15.01 -1.40
C LEU A 259 -45.26 14.22 -2.72
N LEU A 260 -45.44 12.90 -2.67
CA LEU A 260 -45.65 12.07 -3.86
C LEU A 260 -46.99 12.36 -4.57
N LEU A 261 -48.00 12.83 -3.83
CA LEU A 261 -49.30 13.21 -4.39
C LEU A 261 -49.31 14.60 -5.04
N THR A 262 -48.25 15.40 -4.84
CA THR A 262 -48.16 16.77 -5.35
C THR A 262 -47.33 16.81 -6.64
N SER A 263 -47.86 17.41 -7.70
CA SER A 263 -47.22 17.41 -9.04
C SER A 263 -46.14 18.48 -9.25
N ASN A 264 -46.02 19.46 -8.35
CA ASN A 264 -45.04 20.54 -8.43
C ASN A 264 -44.17 20.57 -7.17
N TYR A 265 -42.87 20.30 -7.32
CA TYR A 265 -41.92 20.28 -6.22
C TYR A 265 -41.27 21.65 -6.02
N SER A 266 -41.34 22.19 -4.81
CA SER A 266 -40.47 23.28 -4.39
C SER A 266 -39.09 22.76 -3.98
N PHE A 267 -38.06 23.62 -4.02
CA PHE A 267 -36.72 23.25 -3.59
C PHE A 267 -36.67 22.80 -2.12
N SER A 268 -37.44 23.44 -1.23
CA SER A 268 -37.50 23.04 0.18
C SER A 268 -38.15 21.66 0.38
N GLN A 269 -39.14 21.32 -0.45
CA GLN A 269 -39.74 19.99 -0.50
C GLN A 269 -38.75 18.94 -1.00
N LEU A 270 -37.97 19.27 -2.04
CA LEU A 270 -36.91 18.38 -2.55
C LEU A 270 -35.85 18.08 -1.48
N VAL A 271 -35.41 19.09 -0.73
CA VAL A 271 -34.43 18.91 0.36
C VAL A 271 -35.04 18.07 1.50
N SER A 272 -36.29 18.33 1.88
CA SER A 272 -36.98 17.52 2.89
C SER A 272 -37.14 16.07 2.45
N HIS A 273 -37.46 15.86 1.17
CA HIS A 273 -37.58 14.54 0.56
C HIS A 273 -36.23 13.81 0.59
N GLY A 274 -35.16 14.45 0.12
CA GLY A 274 -33.81 13.88 0.16
C GLY A 274 -33.36 13.53 1.58
N TYR A 275 -33.68 14.38 2.56
CA TYR A 275 -33.40 14.10 3.97
C TYR A 275 -34.14 12.85 4.46
N ASN A 276 -35.45 12.73 4.17
CA ASN A 276 -36.25 11.59 4.62
C ASN A 276 -35.84 10.29 3.92
N VAL A 277 -35.62 10.31 2.60
CA VAL A 277 -35.17 9.17 1.80
C VAL A 277 -33.78 8.72 2.25
N GLY A 278 -32.86 9.67 2.44
CA GLY A 278 -31.52 9.40 2.97
C GLY A 278 -31.57 8.81 4.38
N LEU A 279 -32.39 9.37 5.28
CA LEU A 279 -32.57 8.87 6.64
C LEU A 279 -33.18 7.46 6.65
N PHE A 280 -34.18 7.21 5.80
CA PHE A 280 -34.79 5.89 5.65
C PHE A 280 -33.76 4.86 5.17
N THR A 281 -33.01 5.18 4.12
CA THR A 281 -31.96 4.31 3.56
C THR A 281 -30.86 4.06 4.58
N TRP A 282 -30.39 5.10 5.28
CA TRP A 282 -29.40 4.96 6.33
C TRP A 282 -29.87 3.99 7.41
N LYS A 283 -31.07 4.21 7.95
CA LYS A 283 -31.61 3.42 9.06
C LYS A 283 -31.84 1.96 8.66
N PHE A 284 -32.37 1.71 7.47
CA PHE A 284 -32.69 0.36 7.01
C PHE A 284 -31.43 -0.42 6.60
N GLN A 285 -30.46 0.23 5.96
CA GLN A 285 -29.32 -0.45 5.35
C GLN A 285 -28.10 -0.51 6.26
N LEU A 286 -27.82 0.57 7.01
CA LEU A 286 -26.68 0.63 7.93
C LEU A 286 -27.08 0.25 9.35
N GLY A 287 -28.32 0.53 9.76
CA GLY A 287 -28.81 0.21 11.09
C GLY A 287 -27.90 0.75 12.19
N HIS A 288 -27.47 -0.14 13.11
CA HIS A 288 -26.58 0.22 14.23
C HIS A 288 -25.09 0.20 13.88
N LEU A 289 -24.70 -0.24 12.68
CA LEU A 289 -23.28 -0.44 12.31
C LEU A 289 -22.46 0.85 12.46
N PRO A 290 -22.88 2.02 11.93
CA PRO A 290 -22.10 3.25 12.08
C PRO A 290 -21.97 3.66 13.55
N LEU A 291 -22.99 3.44 14.38
CA LEU A 291 -22.90 3.77 15.81
C LEU A 291 -21.83 2.89 16.50
N ILE A 292 -21.91 1.57 16.33
CA ILE A 292 -21.02 0.62 16.99
C ILE A 292 -19.57 0.85 16.53
N ALA A 293 -19.35 0.99 15.22
CA ALA A 293 -18.01 1.20 14.67
C ALA A 293 -17.38 2.50 15.17
N ASN A 294 -18.15 3.59 15.22
CA ASN A 294 -17.62 4.88 15.69
C ASN A 294 -17.43 4.94 17.20
N VAL A 295 -18.28 4.27 18.01
CA VAL A 295 -18.04 4.15 19.45
C VAL A 295 -16.78 3.33 19.73
N ALA A 296 -16.58 2.22 19.03
CA ALA A 296 -15.34 1.45 19.13
C ALA A 296 -14.11 2.29 18.74
N ALA A 297 -14.21 3.06 17.66
CA ALA A 297 -13.14 3.96 17.22
C ALA A 297 -12.85 5.08 18.23
N VAL A 298 -13.86 5.62 18.93
CA VAL A 298 -13.65 6.57 20.03
C VAL A 298 -12.88 5.93 21.19
N VAL A 299 -13.21 4.69 21.57
CA VAL A 299 -12.48 3.96 22.62
C VAL A 299 -11.03 3.72 22.23
N VAL A 300 -10.78 3.33 20.98
CA VAL A 300 -9.42 3.15 20.45
C VAL A 300 -8.66 4.48 20.43
N ALA A 301 -9.29 5.57 19.97
CA ALA A 301 -8.68 6.89 19.96
C ALA A 301 -8.34 7.36 21.38
N LEU A 302 -9.21 7.14 22.37
CA LEU A 302 -8.94 7.41 23.78
C LEU A 302 -7.78 6.59 24.32
N TYR A 303 -7.69 5.31 23.96
CA TYR A 303 -6.58 4.44 24.37
C TYR A 303 -5.23 4.91 23.80
N VAL A 304 -5.20 5.37 22.56
CA VAL A 304 -3.98 5.88 21.91
C VAL A 304 -3.55 7.24 22.48
N LEU A 305 -4.49 8.04 22.98
CA LEU A 305 -4.24 9.37 23.55
C LEU A 305 -3.94 9.37 25.06
N ALA A 306 -4.27 8.29 25.79
CA ALA A 306 -4.07 8.15 27.23
C ALA A 306 -2.69 7.59 27.58
#